data_AF-A0A971PZZ1-F1
#
_entry.id   AF-A0A971PZZ1-F1
#
_cell.length_a   1.000
_cell.length_b   1.000
_cell.length_c   1.000
_cell.angle_alpha   90.00
_cell.angle_beta   90.00
_cell.angle_gamma   90.00
#
_symmetry.space_group_name_H-M   'P 1'
#
loop_
_entity.id
_entity.type
_entity.pdbx_description
1 polymer ?
#
loop_
_entity_poly.entity_id
_entity_poly.type
_entity_poly.pdbx_seq_one_letter_code
_entity_poly.pdbx_strand_id
1 'polypeptide(L)' 'MPITEFLSRNAKMFGQEKCLTEINMDLQEKNNVTWLEYELIENNPTGEYRRDMTWRVFDEKANRL' A
#
# COMPACT_ATOMS: atom_id res chain seq x y z
N MET A 1 -25.67 4.14 -5.31
CA MET A 1 -24.67 4.66 -6.27
C MET A 1 -23.86 3.47 -6.73
N PRO A 2 -23.66 3.25 -8.04
CA PRO A 2 -23.11 1.99 -8.54
C PRO A 2 -21.77 1.62 -7.89
N ILE A 3 -20.85 2.58 -7.75
CA ILE A 3 -19.52 2.33 -7.17
C ILE A 3 -19.58 1.93 -5.68
N THR A 4 -20.42 2.59 -4.87
CA THR A 4 -20.53 2.30 -3.44
C THR A 4 -21.16 0.93 -3.17
N GLU A 5 -22.05 0.47 -4.05
CA GLU A 5 -22.64 -0.87 -4.00
C GLU A 5 -21.59 -1.96 -4.25
N PHE A 6 -20.72 -1.77 -5.24
CA PHE A 6 -19.61 -2.69 -5.49
C PHE A 6 -18.62 -2.75 -4.32
N LEU A 7 -18.24 -1.58 -3.77
CA LEU A 7 -17.34 -1.52 -2.62
C LEU A 7 -17.93 -2.24 -1.40
N SER A 8 -19.22 -2.00 -1.11
CA SER A 8 -19.93 -2.65 0.01
C SER A 8 -20.05 -4.17 -0.21
N ARG A 9 -20.27 -4.61 -1.44
CA ARG A 9 -20.32 -6.03 -1.79
C ARG A 9 -18.95 -6.69 -1.61
N ASN A 10 -17.88 -6.03 -2.06
CA ASN A 10 -16.52 -6.56 -1.94
C ASN A 10 -16.08 -6.64 -0.48
N ALA A 11 -16.42 -5.66 0.37
CA ALA A 11 -16.19 -5.73 1.81
C ALA A 11 -16.85 -6.94 2.49
N LYS A 12 -18.05 -7.32 2.02
CA LYS A 12 -18.79 -8.48 2.54
C LYS A 12 -18.22 -9.81 2.04
N MET A 13 -17.88 -9.90 0.75
CA MET A 13 -17.43 -11.16 0.12
C MET A 13 -15.94 -11.44 0.35
N PHE A 14 -15.11 -10.39 0.38
CA PHE A 14 -13.65 -10.47 0.32
C PHE A 14 -12.99 -9.73 1.48
N GLY A 15 -13.64 -9.64 2.64
CA GLY A 15 -13.21 -8.77 3.75
C GLY A 15 -11.74 -8.94 4.19
N GLN A 16 -11.19 -10.15 4.10
CA GLN A 16 -9.80 -10.45 4.47
C GLN A 16 -8.80 -10.26 3.30
N GLU A 17 -9.30 -10.13 2.07
CA GLU A 17 -8.44 -9.92 0.91
C GLU A 17 -7.96 -8.48 0.83
N LYS A 18 -6.76 -8.33 0.27
CA LYS A 18 -6.12 -7.05 0.04
C LYS A 18 -6.83 -6.27 -1.07
N CYS A 19 -7.24 -5.05 -0.77
CA CYS A 19 -7.93 -4.16 -1.71
C CYS A 19 -7.06 -2.99 -2.18
N LEU A 20 -6.14 -2.52 -1.34
CA LEU A 20 -5.28 -1.38 -1.64
C LEU A 20 -3.83 -1.66 -1.21
N THR A 21 -2.91 -1.13 -2.00
CA THR A 21 -1.49 -0.97 -1.66
C THR A 21 -1.16 0.50 -1.73
N GLU A 22 -0.67 1.06 -0.64
CA GLU A 22 -0.01 2.36 -0.65
C GLU A 22 1.44 2.18 -1.13
N ILE A 23 1.83 3.01 -2.09
CA ILE A 23 3.20 3.10 -2.61
C ILE A 23 3.70 4.50 -2.28
N ASN A 24 4.73 4.58 -1.44
CA ASN A 24 5.38 5.85 -1.14
C ASN A 24 6.46 6.14 -2.19
N MET A 25 6.25 7.16 -3.01
CA MET A 25 7.18 7.55 -4.08
C MET A 25 8.43 8.27 -3.54
N ASP A 26 8.35 8.95 -2.40
CA ASP A 26 9.48 9.69 -1.82
C ASP A 26 10.52 8.73 -1.20
N LEU A 27 10.09 7.53 -0.81
CA LEU A 27 10.95 6.45 -0.31
C LEU A 27 11.48 5.53 -1.43
N GLN A 28 11.00 5.69 -2.66
CA GLN A 28 11.66 5.05 -3.79
C GLN A 28 12.93 5.85 -4.09
N GLU A 29 13.99 5.60 -3.31
CA GLU A 29 15.33 6.05 -3.67
C GLU A 29 15.53 5.69 -5.14
N LYS A 30 15.76 6.72 -5.96
CA LYS A 30 16.12 6.53 -7.35
C LYS A 30 17.40 5.73 -7.32
N ASN A 31 17.29 4.42 -7.57
CA ASN A 31 18.41 3.52 -7.76
C ASN A 31 19.14 3.88 -9.07
N ASN A 32 19.69 5.09 -9.15
CA ASN A 32 20.74 5.48 -10.08
C ASN A 32 22.09 5.05 -9.50
N VAL A 33 22.16 3.85 -8.90
CA VAL A 33 23.36 3.33 -8.28
C VAL A 33 24.30 2.92 -9.40
N THR A 34 25.35 3.71 -9.62
CA THR A 34 26.49 3.26 -10.39
C THR A 34 27.22 2.18 -9.60
N TRP A 35 27.67 1.10 -10.25
CA TRP A 35 28.32 -0.08 -9.62
C TRP A 35 29.47 0.25 -8.65
N LEU A 36 30.01 1.48 -8.68
CA LEU A 36 31.05 1.99 -7.80
C LEU A 36 30.58 2.33 -6.37
N GLU A 37 29.28 2.54 -6.13
CA GLU A 37 28.73 3.01 -4.85
C GLU A 37 28.18 1.88 -3.96
N TYR A 38 28.26 0.63 -4.43
CA TYR A 38 27.61 -0.52 -3.79
C TYR A 38 28.21 -0.91 -2.42
N GLU A 39 29.45 -0.49 -2.11
CA GLU A 39 30.11 -0.82 -0.83
C GLU A 39 29.67 0.06 0.36
N LEU A 40 28.93 1.15 0.11
CA LEU A 40 28.61 2.16 1.14
C LEU A 40 27.11 2.32 1.43
N ILE A 41 26.24 1.50 0.81
CA ILE A 41 24.80 1.61 1.03
C ILE A 41 24.45 0.86 2.32
N GLU A 42 24.18 1.60 3.39
CA GLU A 42 23.45 1.04 4.53
C GLU A 42 22.07 0.59 4.04
N ASN A 43 21.71 -0.66 4.31
CA ASN A 43 20.38 -1.17 4.04
C ASN A 43 19.39 -0.34 4.88
N ASN A 44 18.70 0.63 4.27
CA ASN A 44 17.70 1.42 4.97
C ASN A 44 16.40 0.60 5.07
N PRO A 45 16.08 0.00 6.23
CA PRO A 45 14.85 -0.78 6.38
C PRO A 45 13.59 0.09 6.30
N THR A 46 13.74 1.41 6.26
CA THR A 46 12.64 2.40 6.25
C THR A 46 12.15 2.70 4.82
N GLY A 47 12.96 2.41 3.79
CA GLY A 47 12.70 2.73 2.37
C GLY A 47 11.57 1.94 1.71
N GLU A 48 11.12 0.85 2.33
CA GLU A 48 10.12 -0.06 1.74
C GLU A 48 8.81 -0.08 2.53
N TYR A 49 8.33 1.09 2.99
CA TYR A 49 7.04 1.14 3.68
C TYR A 49 5.86 0.96 2.70
N ARG A 50 5.67 -0.27 2.21
CA ARG A 50 4.48 -0.70 1.48
C ARG A 50 3.39 -1.00 2.51
N ARG A 51 2.31 -0.21 2.52
CA ARG A 51 1.17 -0.46 3.41
C ARG A 51 0.03 -1.09 2.62
N ASP A 52 -0.43 -2.22 3.09
CA ASP A 52 -1.55 -2.93 2.50
C ASP A 52 -2.81 -2.74 3.34
N MET A 53 -3.96 -2.72 2.68
CA MET A 53 -5.26 -2.60 3.32
C MET A 53 -6.20 -3.66 2.78
N THR A 54 -6.96 -4.31 3.67
CA THR A 54 -7.99 -5.28 3.29
C THR A 54 -9.33 -4.60 3.04
N TRP A 55 -10.23 -5.28 2.33
CA TRP A 55 -11.57 -4.76 2.05
C TRP A 55 -12.36 -4.43 3.32
N ARG A 56 -12.23 -5.22 4.39
CA ARG A 56 -12.88 -4.95 5.68
C ARG A 56 -12.37 -3.65 6.30
N VAL A 57 -11.06 -3.49 6.37
CA VAL A 57 -10.44 -2.28 6.95
C VAL A 57 -10.82 -1.06 6.13
N PHE A 58 -10.81 -1.16 4.80
CA PHE A 58 -11.24 -0.08 3.93
C PHE A 58 -12.68 0.36 4.22
N ASP A 59 -13.62 -0.58 4.33
CA ASP A 59 -15.03 -0.31 4.64
C ASP A 59 -15.20 0.38 6.00
N GLU A 60 -14.47 -0.07 7.02
CA GLU A 60 -14.45 0.59 8.33
C GLU A 60 -13.87 2.00 8.25
N LYS A 61 -12.78 2.21 7.50
CA LYS A 61 -12.16 3.54 7.39
C LYS A 61 -13.03 4.51 6.63
N ALA A 62 -13.64 4.08 5.52
CA ALA A 62 -14.40 4.93 4.61
C ALA A 62 -15.76 5.34 5.18
N ASN A 63 -16.34 4.53 6.07
CA ASN A 63 -17.65 4.78 6.68
C ASN A 63 -17.59 5.28 8.12
N ARG A 64 -16.42 5.71 8.60
CA ARG A 64 -16.32 6.41 9.89
C ARG A 64 -16.96 7.80 9.77
N LEU A 65 -17.96 8.07 10.62
CA LEU A 65 -18.58 9.39 10.83
C LEU A 65 -17.60 10.36 11.50
#